data_AF-A0A0G1WIS8-F1
#
_entry.id   AF-A0A0G1WIS8-F1
#
_cell.length_a   1.000
_cell.length_b   1.000
_cell.length_c   1.000
_cell.angle_alpha   90.00
_cell.angle_beta   90.00
_cell.angle_gamma   90.00
#
_symmetry.space_group_name_H-M   'P 1'
#
loop_
_entity.id
_entity.type
_entity.pdbx_description
1 polymer ?
#
loop_
_entity_poly.entity_id
_entity_poly.type
_entity_poly.pdbx_seq_one_letter_code
_entity_poly.pdbx_strand_id
1 'polypeptide(L)'
;MHPTYHTIEEMIEMLSEPNRGTCKTILADNRELLQAVHGSSNNHQVWQVGYFDHVQETMNIVVMLYNALNPLRPFPFTLADALLVNFFHDIEKPWKYELGEDGKLYYREELKDKEAQRIFRMQKMHEYGIRLTEEQDNAMWYVEGEFADYTNERRVMGPLAAFCHMCDVASARIWFDHPRQQHGPLHGAERMQDIT
;
A
#
# COMPACT_ATOMS: atom_id res chain seq x y z
N MET A 1 -3.93 -19.22 17.42
CA MET A 1 -2.83 -18.25 17.43
C MET A 1 -3.46 -16.91 17.13
N HIS A 2 -3.32 -15.90 18.00
CA HIS A 2 -3.81 -14.56 17.66
C HIS A 2 -2.89 -14.00 16.57
N PRO A 3 -3.41 -13.48 15.45
CA PRO A 3 -2.58 -12.84 14.45
C PRO A 3 -1.87 -11.63 15.09
N THR A 4 -0.56 -11.56 14.93
CA THR A 4 0.25 -10.40 15.33
C THR A 4 0.01 -9.29 14.33
N TYR A 5 -0.25 -8.07 14.82
CA TYR A 5 -0.34 -6.89 13.98
C TYR A 5 1.04 -6.23 13.93
N HIS A 6 1.59 -6.12 12.73
CA HIS A 6 2.95 -5.68 12.47
C HIS A 6 3.03 -4.20 12.09
N THR A 7 4.13 -3.56 12.42
CA THR A 7 4.43 -2.22 11.87
C THR A 7 4.92 -2.33 10.42
N ILE A 8 4.85 -1.23 9.66
CA ILE A 8 5.43 -1.18 8.30
C ILE A 8 6.91 -1.56 8.34
N GLU A 9 7.68 -1.10 9.33
CA GLU A 9 9.10 -1.43 9.48
C GLU A 9 9.32 -2.93 9.65
N GLU A 10 8.56 -3.58 10.53
CA GLU A 10 8.64 -5.04 10.73
C GLU A 10 8.32 -5.80 9.44
N MET A 11 7.33 -5.35 8.67
CA MET A 11 6.98 -5.99 7.40
C MET A 11 7.99 -5.68 6.29
N ILE A 12 8.64 -4.52 6.30
CA ILE A 12 9.77 -4.24 5.42
C ILE A 12 10.94 -5.20 5.70
N GLU A 13 11.18 -5.60 6.96
CA GLU A 13 12.21 -6.61 7.27
C GLU A 13 11.94 -7.97 6.61
N MET A 14 10.67 -8.28 6.32
CA MET A 14 10.26 -9.51 5.64
C MET A 14 10.51 -9.48 4.11
N LEU A 15 10.90 -8.33 3.54
CA LEU A 15 11.22 -8.20 2.13
C LEU A 15 12.60 -8.81 1.80
N SER A 16 12.76 -9.20 0.53
CA SER A 16 14.04 -9.67 -0.02
C SER A 16 14.92 -8.50 -0.47
N GLU A 17 16.24 -8.67 -0.40
CA GLU A 17 17.18 -7.77 -1.06
C GLU A 17 17.09 -7.91 -2.59
N PRO A 18 17.35 -6.83 -3.36
CA PRO A 18 17.84 -5.52 -2.92
C PRO A 18 16.76 -4.53 -2.45
N ASN A 19 15.48 -4.88 -2.63
CA ASN A 19 14.39 -3.92 -2.43
C ASN A 19 14.14 -3.60 -0.95
N ARG A 20 14.46 -4.52 -0.02
CA ARG A 20 14.33 -4.27 1.41
C ARG A 20 15.10 -3.02 1.86
N GLY A 21 16.39 -2.93 1.56
CA GLY A 21 17.21 -1.77 1.92
C GLY A 21 16.63 -0.47 1.35
N THR A 22 16.23 -0.50 0.07
CA THR A 22 15.61 0.65 -0.59
C THR A 22 14.27 1.06 0.04
N CYS A 23 13.41 0.12 0.42
CA CYS A 23 12.13 0.43 1.08
C CYS A 23 12.34 1.10 2.45
N LYS A 24 13.38 0.69 3.21
CA LYS A 24 13.75 1.39 4.45
C LYS A 24 14.15 2.83 4.19
N THR A 25 14.96 3.07 3.14
CA THR A 25 15.38 4.42 2.76
C THR A 25 14.18 5.29 2.36
N ILE A 26 13.29 4.79 1.49
CA ILE A 26 12.08 5.53 1.06
C ILE A 26 11.22 5.89 2.27
N LEU A 27 10.99 4.93 3.16
CA LEU A 27 10.20 5.15 4.37
C LEU A 27 10.84 6.21 5.27
N ALA A 28 12.17 6.15 5.45
CA ALA A 28 12.90 7.09 6.29
C ALA A 28 12.88 8.52 5.70
N ASP A 29 13.20 8.66 4.41
CA ASP A 29 13.28 9.94 3.72
C ASP A 29 11.94 10.68 3.65
N ASN A 30 10.83 9.93 3.64
CA ASN A 30 9.49 10.48 3.41
C ASN A 30 8.55 10.31 4.61
N ARG A 31 9.03 9.89 5.78
CA ARG A 31 8.18 9.53 6.93
C ARG A 31 7.14 10.61 7.27
N GLU A 32 7.59 11.85 7.42
CA GLU A 32 6.72 12.97 7.77
C GLU A 32 5.63 13.17 6.71
N LEU A 33 6.01 13.12 5.42
CA LEU A 33 5.07 13.26 4.31
C LEU A 33 4.05 12.11 4.26
N LEU A 34 4.51 10.87 4.45
CA LEU A 34 3.65 9.68 4.46
C LEU A 34 2.63 9.73 5.61
N GLN A 35 2.99 10.34 6.74
CA GLN A 35 2.11 10.49 7.91
C GLN A 35 1.24 11.75 7.86
N ALA A 36 1.52 12.70 6.96
CA ALA A 36 0.76 13.95 6.88
C ALA A 36 -0.60 13.81 6.18
N VAL A 37 -0.77 12.82 5.31
CA VAL A 37 -1.92 12.75 4.40
C VAL A 37 -2.98 11.72 4.81
N HIS A 38 -4.22 11.96 4.38
CA HIS A 38 -5.33 11.01 4.54
C HIS A 38 -5.19 9.82 3.59
N GLY A 39 -5.76 8.67 3.96
CA GLY A 39 -5.72 7.45 3.12
C GLY A 39 -6.63 7.55 1.91
N SER A 40 -7.75 8.26 2.04
CA SER A 40 -8.67 8.58 0.96
C SER A 40 -9.42 9.87 1.24
N SER A 41 -10.00 10.47 0.20
CA SER A 41 -10.75 11.71 0.34
C SER A 41 -12.06 11.54 1.12
N ASN A 42 -12.70 10.36 1.04
CA ASN A 42 -14.06 10.17 1.59
C ASN A 42 -14.39 8.75 2.09
N ASN A 43 -13.70 7.71 1.62
CA ASN A 43 -14.24 6.34 1.65
C ASN A 43 -13.62 5.41 2.69
N HIS A 44 -12.38 5.63 3.10
CA HIS A 44 -11.62 4.77 4.00
C HIS A 44 -10.43 5.56 4.55
N GLN A 45 -10.06 5.34 5.81
CA GLN A 45 -8.92 6.02 6.45
C GLN A 45 -8.83 7.54 6.17
N VAL A 46 -9.95 8.27 6.27
CA VAL A 46 -10.07 9.69 5.89
C VAL A 46 -9.48 10.69 6.91
N TRP A 47 -8.67 10.20 7.85
CA TRP A 47 -8.05 10.98 8.92
C TRP A 47 -6.58 11.29 8.62
N GLN A 48 -6.00 12.26 9.33
CA GLN A 48 -4.56 12.53 9.30
C GLN A 48 -3.77 11.26 9.65
N VAL A 49 -2.65 10.99 8.97
CA VAL A 49 -1.93 9.69 9.04
C VAL A 49 -2.64 8.53 8.33
N GLY A 50 -3.86 8.73 7.82
CA GLY A 50 -4.69 7.67 7.23
C GLY A 50 -4.05 6.91 6.06
N TYR A 51 -3.16 7.55 5.29
CA TYR A 51 -2.40 6.83 4.25
C TYR A 51 -1.45 5.80 4.83
N PHE A 52 -0.66 6.21 5.83
CA PHE A 52 0.29 5.34 6.50
C PHE A 52 -0.43 4.16 7.15
N ASP A 53 -1.55 4.45 7.82
CA ASP A 53 -2.45 3.47 8.40
C ASP A 53 -3.02 2.49 7.36
N HIS A 54 -3.46 2.97 6.20
CA HIS A 54 -3.98 2.13 5.11
C HIS A 54 -2.91 1.18 4.55
N VAL A 55 -1.69 1.69 4.32
CA VAL A 55 -0.58 0.85 3.85
C VAL A 55 -0.23 -0.21 4.88
N GLN A 56 -0.16 0.16 6.17
CA GLN A 56 0.10 -0.79 7.25
C GLN A 56 -0.97 -1.87 7.35
N GLU A 57 -2.25 -1.48 7.32
CA GLU A 57 -3.38 -2.43 7.38
C GLU A 57 -3.32 -3.38 6.18
N THR A 58 -3.17 -2.84 4.98
CA THR A 58 -3.09 -3.63 3.74
C THR A 58 -1.95 -4.65 3.79
N MET A 59 -0.76 -4.26 4.26
CA MET A 59 0.37 -5.18 4.42
C MET A 59 0.13 -6.23 5.53
N ASN A 60 -0.58 -5.90 6.60
CA ASN A 60 -0.98 -6.88 7.60
C ASN A 60 -1.96 -7.92 7.03
N ILE A 61 -2.91 -7.48 6.20
CA ILE A 61 -3.83 -8.36 5.48
C ILE A 61 -3.07 -9.30 4.53
N VAL A 62 -2.02 -8.80 3.86
CA VAL A 62 -1.10 -9.62 3.06
C VAL A 62 -0.49 -10.74 3.90
N VAL A 63 0.11 -10.42 5.06
CA VAL A 63 0.73 -11.42 5.95
C VAL A 63 -0.30 -12.47 6.38
N MET A 64 -1.49 -12.03 6.79
CA MET A 64 -2.55 -12.91 7.26
C MET A 64 -3.07 -13.82 6.13
N LEU A 65 -3.46 -13.26 4.98
CA LEU A 65 -4.01 -14.02 3.86
C LEU A 65 -2.98 -14.96 3.25
N TYR A 66 -1.72 -14.53 3.12
CA TYR A 66 -0.66 -15.38 2.55
C TYR A 66 -0.45 -16.61 3.43
N ASN A 67 -0.32 -16.43 4.74
CA ASN A 67 -0.11 -17.53 5.69
C ASN A 67 -1.34 -18.44 5.81
N ALA A 68 -2.55 -17.93 5.59
CA ALA A 68 -3.76 -18.74 5.60
C ALA A 68 -3.93 -19.56 4.31
N LEU A 69 -3.67 -18.96 3.14
CA LEU A 69 -4.02 -19.53 1.84
C LEU A 69 -2.87 -20.32 1.20
N ASN A 70 -1.63 -19.86 1.33
CA ASN A 70 -0.46 -20.49 0.69
C ASN A 70 -0.25 -21.96 1.11
N PRO A 71 -0.41 -22.36 2.39
CA PRO A 71 -0.30 -23.76 2.78
C PRO A 71 -1.40 -24.66 2.21
N LEU A 72 -2.57 -24.09 1.88
CA LEU A 72 -3.68 -24.82 1.30
C LEU A 72 -3.49 -25.01 -0.22
N ARG A 73 -3.04 -23.95 -0.90
CA ARG A 73 -2.71 -23.93 -2.33
C ARG A 73 -1.55 -22.96 -2.55
N PRO A 74 -0.33 -23.47 -2.83
CA PRO A 74 0.84 -22.61 -2.96
C PRO A 74 0.66 -21.55 -4.05
N PHE A 75 1.00 -20.31 -3.71
CA PHE A 75 1.05 -19.20 -4.65
C PHE A 75 2.30 -19.27 -5.52
N PRO A 76 2.25 -18.74 -6.75
CA PRO A 76 3.42 -18.65 -7.63
C PRO A 76 4.38 -17.51 -7.24
N PHE A 77 4.03 -16.71 -6.22
CA PHE A 77 4.79 -15.58 -5.69
C PHE A 77 5.09 -15.76 -4.20
N THR A 78 6.05 -14.98 -3.70
CA THR A 78 6.46 -15.00 -2.29
C THR A 78 5.68 -13.99 -1.46
N LEU A 79 5.71 -14.13 -0.13
CA LEU A 79 5.21 -13.10 0.79
C LEU A 79 5.91 -11.75 0.55
N ALA A 80 7.22 -11.78 0.27
CA ALA A 80 8.00 -10.57 -0.01
C ALA A 80 7.51 -9.85 -1.27
N ASP A 81 7.11 -10.58 -2.32
CA ASP A 81 6.55 -9.97 -3.54
C ASP A 81 5.24 -9.24 -3.25
N ALA A 82 4.34 -9.86 -2.48
CA ALA A 82 3.06 -9.27 -2.11
C ALA A 82 3.22 -8.05 -1.20
N LEU A 83 4.13 -8.11 -0.23
CA LEU A 83 4.43 -6.97 0.65
C LEU A 83 5.04 -5.80 -0.12
N LEU A 84 5.95 -6.07 -1.07
CA LEU A 84 6.56 -5.03 -1.89
C LEU A 84 5.51 -4.27 -2.71
N VAL A 85 4.62 -4.99 -3.40
CA VAL A 85 3.56 -4.38 -4.20
C VAL A 85 2.61 -3.55 -3.33
N ASN A 86 2.16 -4.09 -2.19
CA ASN A 86 1.25 -3.35 -1.32
C ASN A 86 1.92 -2.18 -0.60
N PHE A 87 3.22 -2.20 -0.37
CA PHE A 87 3.92 -1.03 0.15
C PHE A 87 3.90 0.15 -0.86
N PHE A 88 3.95 -0.14 -2.16
CA PHE A 88 3.99 0.88 -3.21
C PHE A 88 2.66 1.17 -3.91
N HIS A 89 1.62 0.37 -3.71
CA HIS A 89 0.40 0.40 -4.54
C HIS A 89 -0.23 1.80 -4.66
N ASP A 90 -0.11 2.60 -3.60
CA ASP A 90 -0.66 3.94 -3.47
C ASP A 90 0.41 5.02 -3.18
N ILE A 91 1.70 4.72 -3.45
CA ILE A 91 2.82 5.59 -3.06
C ILE A 91 2.72 7.00 -3.63
N GLU A 92 1.93 7.28 -4.66
CA GLU A 92 1.75 8.64 -5.16
C GLU A 92 0.88 9.52 -4.25
N LYS A 93 0.03 8.94 -3.40
CA LYS A 93 -0.98 9.67 -2.61
C LYS A 93 -0.39 10.82 -1.77
N PRO A 94 0.72 10.64 -1.02
CA PRO A 94 1.33 11.73 -0.26
C PRO A 94 1.77 12.91 -1.12
N TRP A 95 2.11 12.67 -2.38
CA TRP A 95 2.56 13.71 -3.32
C TRP A 95 1.44 14.32 -4.15
N LYS A 96 0.19 13.84 -4.03
CA LYS A 96 -0.97 14.44 -4.72
C LYS A 96 -1.29 15.83 -4.21
N TYR A 97 -0.79 16.19 -3.04
CA TYR A 97 -1.11 17.42 -2.37
C TYR A 97 0.11 18.35 -2.25
N GLU A 98 -0.14 19.64 -2.38
CA GLU A 98 0.81 20.70 -2.05
C GLU A 98 0.23 21.58 -0.95
N LEU A 99 1.07 22.02 -0.02
CA LEU A 99 0.66 22.96 1.02
C LEU A 99 0.65 24.37 0.43
N GLY A 100 -0.53 24.97 0.32
CA GLY A 100 -0.67 26.35 -0.11
C GLY A 100 -0.25 27.35 0.97
N GLU A 101 -0.10 28.62 0.58
CA GLU A 101 0.29 29.70 1.50
C GLU A 101 -0.71 29.91 2.66
N ASP A 102 -1.95 29.44 2.52
CA ASP A 102 -2.98 29.48 3.55
C ASP A 102 -2.96 28.26 4.49
N GLY A 103 -1.95 27.39 4.37
CA GLY A 103 -1.79 26.18 5.18
C GLY A 103 -2.75 25.05 4.83
N LYS A 104 -3.47 25.13 3.69
CA LYS A 104 -4.35 24.06 3.21
C LYS A 104 -3.66 23.21 2.15
N LEU A 105 -4.10 21.96 2.05
CA LEU A 105 -3.65 21.03 1.01
C LEU A 105 -4.43 21.24 -0.29
N TYR A 106 -3.73 21.51 -1.39
CA TYR A 106 -4.27 21.66 -2.74
C TYR A 106 -3.84 20.50 -3.61
N TYR A 107 -4.71 20.09 -4.53
CA TYR A 107 -4.42 18.98 -5.42
C TYR A 107 -3.46 19.43 -6.52
N ARG A 108 -2.37 18.69 -6.72
CA ARG A 108 -1.43 18.92 -7.83
C ARG A 108 -2.06 18.46 -9.13
N GLU A 109 -2.29 19.38 -10.06
CA GLU A 109 -2.96 19.09 -11.35
C GLU A 109 -2.22 17.99 -12.15
N GLU A 110 -0.90 17.89 -12.00
CA GLU A 110 -0.04 16.86 -12.62
C GLU A 110 -0.35 15.43 -12.18
N LEU A 111 -1.07 15.21 -11.06
CA LEU A 111 -1.39 13.89 -10.51
C LEU A 111 -2.90 13.62 -10.49
N LYS A 112 -3.66 14.35 -11.31
CA LYS A 112 -5.13 14.32 -11.27
C LYS A 112 -5.74 13.06 -11.84
N ASP A 113 -5.20 12.56 -12.94
CA ASP A 113 -5.68 11.33 -13.55
C ASP A 113 -4.89 10.09 -13.11
N LYS A 114 -5.49 8.92 -13.34
CA LYS A 114 -4.94 7.63 -12.93
C LYS A 114 -3.68 7.23 -13.70
N GLU A 115 -3.53 7.70 -14.94
CA GLU A 115 -2.34 7.42 -15.75
C GLU A 115 -1.14 8.15 -15.17
N ALA A 116 -1.28 9.44 -14.87
CA ALA A 116 -0.23 10.25 -14.28
C ALA A 116 0.18 9.75 -12.88
N GLN A 117 -0.80 9.32 -12.07
CA GLN A 117 -0.55 8.66 -10.78
C GLN A 117 0.31 7.40 -10.95
N ARG A 118 -0.04 6.54 -11.92
CA ARG A 118 0.73 5.34 -12.23
C ARG A 118 2.14 5.66 -12.67
N ILE A 119 2.31 6.62 -13.60
CA ILE A 119 3.63 7.06 -14.06
C ILE A 119 4.47 7.57 -12.88
N PHE A 120 3.87 8.35 -11.98
CA PHE A 120 4.55 8.84 -10.79
C PHE A 120 5.04 7.70 -9.88
N ARG A 121 4.19 6.70 -9.61
CA ARG A 121 4.61 5.53 -8.81
C ARG A 121 5.84 4.86 -9.40
N MET A 122 5.83 4.61 -10.72
CA MET A 122 6.96 3.99 -11.42
C MET A 122 8.22 4.85 -11.35
N GLN A 123 8.09 6.16 -11.56
CA GLN A 123 9.21 7.10 -11.46
C GLN A 123 9.79 7.16 -10.04
N LYS A 124 8.94 7.20 -9.01
CA LYS A 124 9.36 7.23 -7.61
C LYS A 124 10.09 5.95 -7.22
N MET A 125 9.60 4.78 -7.64
CA MET A 125 10.29 3.51 -7.45
C MET A 125 11.66 3.50 -8.15
N HIS A 126 11.72 3.99 -9.40
CA HIS A 126 12.95 4.06 -10.17
C HIS A 126 13.99 5.02 -9.58
N GLU A 127 13.57 6.19 -9.10
CA GLU A 127 14.41 7.19 -8.43
C GLU A 127 15.21 6.59 -7.27
N TYR A 128 14.57 5.70 -6.50
CA TYR A 128 15.19 5.01 -5.37
C TYR A 128 15.88 3.70 -5.75
N GLY A 129 15.82 3.29 -7.02
CA GLY A 129 16.46 2.07 -7.51
C GLY A 129 15.74 0.77 -7.16
N ILE A 130 14.42 0.81 -6.93
CA ILE A 130 13.59 -0.40 -6.81
C ILE A 130 13.65 -1.20 -8.11
N ARG A 131 13.80 -2.52 -7.98
CA ARG A 131 13.84 -3.45 -9.12
C ARG A 131 12.64 -4.36 -9.06
N LEU A 132 11.76 -4.24 -10.05
CA LEU A 132 10.59 -5.10 -10.18
C LEU A 132 10.89 -6.28 -11.11
N THR A 133 10.37 -7.45 -10.76
CA THR A 133 10.20 -8.57 -11.70
C THR A 133 9.01 -8.31 -12.61
N GLU A 134 8.87 -9.06 -13.71
CA GLU A 134 7.71 -8.94 -14.61
C GLU A 134 6.38 -9.18 -13.88
N GLU A 135 6.35 -10.11 -12.91
CA GLU A 135 5.15 -10.38 -12.12
C GLU A 135 4.82 -9.22 -11.17
N GLN A 136 5.83 -8.61 -10.55
CA GLN A 136 5.65 -7.43 -9.69
C GLN A 136 5.23 -6.20 -10.50
N ASP A 137 5.78 -6.02 -11.70
CA ASP A 137 5.39 -4.94 -12.62
C ASP A 137 3.91 -5.09 -13.05
N ASN A 138 3.50 -6.30 -13.42
CA ASN A 138 2.08 -6.61 -13.67
C ASN A 138 1.22 -6.32 -12.43
N ALA A 139 1.70 -6.67 -11.24
CA ALA A 139 0.97 -6.40 -10.00
C ALA A 139 0.83 -4.90 -9.72
N MET A 140 1.89 -4.11 -9.90
CA MET A 140 1.81 -2.65 -9.77
C MET A 140 0.83 -2.02 -10.76
N TRP A 141 0.65 -2.63 -11.94
CA TRP A 141 -0.31 -2.16 -12.93
C TRP A 141 -1.77 -2.44 -12.54
N TYR A 142 -2.04 -3.64 -12.03
CA TYR A 142 -3.41 -4.13 -11.82
C TYR A 142 -3.84 -4.23 -10.35
N VAL A 143 -3.02 -3.82 -9.38
CA VAL A 143 -3.35 -3.89 -7.93
C VAL A 143 -4.62 -3.11 -7.56
N GLU A 144 -5.00 -2.09 -8.34
CA GLU A 144 -6.25 -1.34 -8.13
C GLU A 144 -7.45 -1.90 -8.93
N GLY A 145 -7.24 -2.92 -9.78
CA GLY A 145 -8.26 -3.52 -10.65
C GLY A 145 -7.89 -3.51 -12.13
N GLU A 146 -8.67 -4.22 -12.96
CA GLU A 146 -8.46 -4.30 -14.42
C GLU A 146 -9.03 -3.11 -15.20
N PHE A 147 -10.01 -2.39 -14.64
CA PHE A 147 -10.66 -1.24 -15.27
C PHE A 147 -11.06 -1.50 -16.74
N ALA A 148 -10.56 -0.68 -17.68
CA ALA A 148 -10.85 -0.77 -19.10
C ALA A 148 -10.17 -1.98 -19.79
N ASP A 149 -9.20 -2.62 -19.12
CA ASP A 149 -8.49 -3.79 -19.66
C ASP A 149 -9.23 -5.10 -19.37
N TYR A 150 -10.31 -5.07 -18.58
CA TYR A 150 -11.16 -6.25 -18.33
C TYR A 150 -11.77 -6.77 -19.63
N THR A 151 -11.60 -8.07 -19.87
CA THR A 151 -12.03 -8.73 -21.11
C THR A 151 -12.26 -10.22 -20.83
N ASN A 152 -13.25 -10.85 -21.46
CA ASN A 152 -13.52 -12.29 -21.30
C ASN A 152 -12.59 -13.17 -22.16
N GLU A 153 -11.71 -12.56 -22.95
CA GLU A 153 -10.83 -13.20 -23.94
C GLU A 153 -9.48 -13.63 -23.36
N ARG A 154 -8.98 -12.92 -22.35
CA ARG A 154 -7.66 -13.15 -21.74
C ARG A 154 -7.65 -12.64 -20.30
N ARG A 155 -6.80 -13.26 -19.47
CA ARG A 155 -6.53 -12.78 -18.11
C ARG A 155 -5.35 -11.81 -18.15
N VAL A 156 -5.57 -10.57 -17.75
CA VAL A 156 -4.53 -9.52 -17.73
C VAL A 156 -3.97 -9.28 -16.32
N MET A 157 -4.81 -9.39 -15.29
CA MET A 157 -4.37 -9.38 -13.89
C MET A 157 -3.72 -10.72 -13.53
N GLY A 158 -2.42 -10.68 -13.21
CA GLY A 158 -1.67 -11.83 -12.74
C GLY A 158 -2.07 -12.27 -11.32
N PRO A 159 -1.61 -13.46 -10.87
CA PRO A 159 -1.93 -13.97 -9.53
C PRO A 159 -1.51 -13.03 -8.40
N LEU A 160 -0.30 -12.45 -8.48
CA LEU A 160 0.18 -11.47 -7.49
C LEU A 160 -0.70 -10.22 -7.46
N ALA A 161 -1.03 -9.68 -8.63
CA ALA A 161 -1.92 -8.53 -8.77
C ALA A 161 -3.28 -8.76 -8.11
N ALA A 162 -3.90 -9.91 -8.40
CA ALA A 162 -5.20 -10.29 -7.85
C ALA A 162 -5.16 -10.44 -6.33
N PHE A 163 -4.10 -11.06 -5.80
CA PHE A 163 -3.92 -11.20 -4.35
C PHE A 163 -3.75 -9.84 -3.66
N CYS A 164 -2.92 -8.95 -4.21
CA CYS A 164 -2.73 -7.60 -3.66
C CYS A 164 -4.03 -6.78 -3.74
N HIS A 165 -4.76 -6.88 -4.85
CA HIS A 165 -6.07 -6.22 -5.00
C HIS A 165 -7.07 -6.68 -3.93
N MET A 166 -7.11 -7.98 -3.61
CA MET A 166 -7.95 -8.48 -2.52
C MET A 166 -7.60 -7.83 -1.16
N CYS A 167 -6.31 -7.60 -0.90
CA CYS A 167 -5.85 -7.01 0.35
C CYS A 167 -6.24 -5.53 0.44
N ASP A 168 -5.99 -4.76 -0.63
CA ASP A 168 -6.38 -3.35 -0.72
C ASP A 168 -7.90 -3.18 -0.56
N VAL A 169 -8.69 -3.97 -1.30
CA VAL A 169 -10.16 -3.93 -1.20
C VAL A 169 -10.65 -4.30 0.20
N ALA A 170 -10.03 -5.29 0.85
CA ALA A 170 -10.40 -5.65 2.22
C ALA A 170 -10.11 -4.51 3.20
N SER A 171 -8.93 -3.89 3.14
CA SER A 171 -8.61 -2.68 3.93
C SER A 171 -9.62 -1.57 3.67
N ALA A 172 -9.89 -1.27 2.39
CA ALA A 172 -10.71 -0.14 2.00
C ALA A 172 -12.23 -0.32 2.21
N ARG A 173 -12.74 -1.56 2.29
CA ARG A 173 -14.19 -1.86 2.25
C ARG A 173 -14.69 -2.69 3.42
N ILE A 174 -13.90 -3.63 3.91
CA ILE A 174 -14.26 -4.47 5.05
C ILE A 174 -13.78 -3.81 6.35
N TRP A 175 -12.54 -3.32 6.34
CA TRP A 175 -11.85 -2.74 7.50
C TRP A 175 -11.50 -1.26 7.31
N PHE A 176 -12.41 -0.52 6.65
CA PHE A 176 -12.23 0.88 6.27
C PHE A 176 -11.97 1.85 7.44
N ASP A 177 -12.28 1.42 8.66
CA ASP A 177 -12.14 2.15 9.92
C ASP A 177 -10.90 1.72 10.74
N HIS A 178 -10.13 0.74 10.25
CA HIS A 178 -8.90 0.26 10.88
C HIS A 178 -7.64 1.01 10.39
N PRO A 179 -6.60 1.13 11.23
CA PRO A 179 -6.58 0.79 12.66
C PRO A 179 -7.56 1.69 13.45
N ARG A 180 -8.03 1.24 14.63
CA ARG A 180 -9.07 1.95 15.40
C ARG A 180 -8.45 2.96 16.38
N GLN A 181 -9.16 4.06 16.66
CA GLN A 181 -8.75 5.06 17.67
C GLN A 181 -8.74 4.51 19.11
N GLN A 182 -9.62 3.54 19.40
CA GLN A 182 -9.72 2.89 20.71
C GLN A 182 -9.15 1.48 20.62
N HIS A 183 -8.58 0.99 21.72
CA HIS A 183 -7.98 -0.34 21.82
C HIS A 183 -8.90 -1.41 21.20
N GLY A 184 -8.46 -1.97 20.09
CA GLY A 184 -9.08 -3.14 19.47
C GLY A 184 -8.53 -4.44 20.07
N PRO A 185 -9.09 -5.60 19.69
CA PRO A 185 -8.59 -6.90 20.14
C PRO A 185 -7.21 -7.27 19.54
N LEU A 186 -6.73 -6.51 18.55
CA LEU A 186 -5.43 -6.70 17.91
C LEU A 186 -4.39 -5.81 18.60
N HIS A 187 -3.47 -6.43 19.33
CA HIS A 187 -2.37 -5.73 19.98
C HIS A 187 -1.45 -5.09 18.92
N GLY A 188 -1.17 -3.79 19.04
CA GLY A 188 -0.38 -3.03 18.07
C GLY A 188 -1.18 -2.37 16.93
N ALA A 189 -2.47 -2.69 16.77
CA ALA A 189 -3.35 -2.08 15.75
C ALA A 189 -3.96 -0.74 16.19
N GLU A 190 -3.21 0.04 16.97
CA GLU A 190 -3.62 1.36 17.43
C GLU A 190 -3.24 2.38 16.35
N ARG A 191 -4.13 3.35 16.08
CA ARG A 191 -3.75 4.50 15.24
C ARG A 191 -2.53 5.15 15.86
N MET A 192 -1.53 5.48 15.05
CA MET A 192 -0.44 6.32 15.51
C MET A 192 -1.03 7.68 15.88
N GLN A 193 -1.03 7.98 17.18
CA GLN A 193 -1.53 9.26 17.68
C GLN A 193 -0.57 10.37 17.23
N ASP A 194 -1.16 11.52 16.92
CA ASP A 194 -0.46 12.74 16.52
C ASP A 194 0.75 13.00 17.42
N ILE A 195 1.96 12.91 16.85
CA ILE A 195 3.12 13.58 17.44
C ILE A 195 2.93 15.06 17.09
N THR A 196 2.14 15.76 17.90
CA THR A 196 2.15 17.24 17.96
C THR A 196 3.45 17.74 18.56
#